data_AF-A0A511T6F8-F1
#
_entry.id   AF-A0A511T6F8-F1
#
_cell.length_a   1.000
_cell.length_b   1.000
_cell.length_c   1.000
_cell.angle_alpha   90.00
_cell.angle_beta   90.00
_cell.angle_gamma   90.00
#
_symmetry.space_group_name_H-M   'P 1'
#
loop_
_entity.id
_entity.type
_entity.pdbx_description
1 polymer ?
#
loop_
_entity_poly.entity_id
_entity_poly.type
_entity_poly.pdbx_seq_one_letter_code
_entity_poly.pdbx_strand_id
1 'polypeptide(L)'
;MSDLAKGDGAVGPEAALARLRALETLESGYEAWLELKLEHAASVARFREERERLTQQGSFLLGAVRAAGLEPSASSEPGLAPASAGDFLRDAEEKLARTREALSAREAETEAGYASAFAEIRATLKDRALRHLSVHRPRLTLLLRRVGAERSILHLERVSGDTPVLLCMLFTGRIPSRYGFLLDDSTEDVALPPAPLYPEEGVAPGDVRPDAAALVARVRAGEEVLPLKGMLPLSIPRPGGDEDFFRLLQRGAVLEVEVADGASFRNVLSREESERFAGHLLRLKLSGRIELDIEAG
;
A
#
# COMPACT_ATOMS: atom_id res chain seq x y z
N MET A 1 -38.25 -10.86 -28.98
CA MET A 1 -37.25 -9.83 -29.37
C MET A 1 -37.31 -8.74 -28.33
N SER A 2 -36.32 -8.43 -27.53
CA SER A 2 -35.02 -9.02 -27.21
C SER A 2 -34.74 -8.48 -25.80
N ASP A 3 -34.21 -9.34 -24.95
CA ASP A 3 -33.86 -9.04 -23.56
C ASP A 3 -32.98 -7.79 -23.48
N LEU A 4 -33.48 -6.75 -22.81
CA LEU A 4 -32.65 -5.71 -22.22
C LEU A 4 -32.05 -6.28 -20.94
N ALA A 5 -30.95 -7.01 -21.11
CA ALA A 5 -30.07 -7.38 -20.02
C ALA A 5 -29.65 -6.10 -19.28
N LYS A 6 -30.19 -5.93 -18.07
CA LYS A 6 -29.56 -5.11 -17.03
C LYS A 6 -28.19 -5.72 -16.78
N GLY A 7 -27.16 -5.17 -17.41
CA GLY A 7 -25.79 -5.35 -16.94
C GLY A 7 -25.69 -4.64 -15.59
N ASP A 8 -25.92 -5.37 -14.50
CA ASP A 8 -25.26 -5.06 -13.25
C ASP A 8 -23.77 -5.06 -13.59
N GLY A 9 -23.17 -3.86 -13.66
CA GLY A 9 -21.74 -3.74 -13.82
C GLY A 9 -21.11 -4.58 -12.73
N ALA A 10 -20.33 -5.59 -13.11
CA ALA A 10 -19.70 -6.48 -12.15
C ALA A 10 -18.96 -5.61 -11.13
N VAL A 11 -19.37 -5.70 -9.86
CA VAL A 11 -18.71 -5.05 -8.72
C VAL A 11 -18.01 -6.14 -7.95
N GLY A 12 -16.74 -5.95 -7.60
CA GLY A 12 -15.93 -6.93 -6.89
C GLY A 12 -14.61 -7.27 -7.58
N PRO A 13 -13.84 -8.21 -6.99
CA PRO A 13 -12.47 -8.50 -7.40
C PRO A 13 -12.34 -8.86 -8.87
N GLU A 14 -13.27 -9.64 -9.43
CA GLU A 14 -13.22 -10.07 -10.83
C GLU A 14 -13.38 -8.90 -11.81
N ALA A 15 -14.12 -7.85 -11.44
CA ALA A 15 -14.30 -6.69 -12.29
C ALA A 15 -13.05 -5.81 -12.36
N ALA A 16 -12.37 -5.62 -11.22
CA ALA A 16 -11.08 -4.95 -11.17
C ALA A 16 -10.02 -5.72 -12.00
N LEU A 17 -10.01 -7.06 -11.89
CA LEU A 17 -9.15 -7.92 -12.71
C LEU A 17 -9.50 -7.87 -14.20
N ALA A 18 -10.78 -7.85 -14.55
CA ALA A 18 -11.20 -7.71 -15.94
C ALA A 18 -10.75 -6.36 -16.54
N ARG A 19 -10.87 -5.27 -15.79
CA ARG A 19 -10.36 -3.94 -16.21
C ARG A 19 -8.85 -3.95 -16.36
N LEU A 20 -8.13 -4.54 -15.39
CA LEU A 20 -6.68 -4.72 -15.47
C LEU A 20 -6.32 -5.46 -16.77
N ARG A 21 -6.97 -6.58 -17.07
CA ARG A 21 -6.70 -7.39 -18.27
C ARG A 21 -7.02 -6.65 -19.58
N ALA A 22 -8.00 -5.74 -19.57
CA ALA A 22 -8.42 -4.98 -20.76
C ALA A 22 -7.54 -3.76 -21.07
N LEU A 23 -6.94 -3.13 -20.05
CA LEU A 23 -6.14 -1.90 -20.21
C LEU A 23 -4.65 -2.20 -19.95
N GLU A 24 -3.79 -1.86 -20.89
CA GLU A 24 -2.37 -2.27 -20.84
C GLU A 24 -1.43 -1.27 -20.15
N THR A 25 -1.89 -0.06 -19.81
CA THR A 25 -1.03 0.97 -19.19
C THR A 25 -0.74 0.69 -17.72
N LEU A 26 0.35 1.28 -17.20
CA LEU A 26 0.66 1.24 -15.77
C LEU A 26 -0.35 2.05 -14.97
N GLU A 27 -0.65 3.28 -15.39
CA GLU A 27 -1.65 4.16 -14.76
C GLU A 27 -2.99 3.45 -14.54
N SER A 28 -3.59 2.88 -15.60
CA SER A 28 -4.85 2.15 -15.49
C SER A 28 -4.78 0.93 -14.57
N GLY A 29 -3.62 0.26 -14.50
CA GLY A 29 -3.43 -0.86 -13.59
C GLY A 29 -3.41 -0.43 -12.12
N TYR A 30 -2.83 0.74 -11.84
CA TYR A 30 -2.85 1.35 -10.51
C TYR A 30 -4.22 1.90 -10.15
N GLU A 31 -4.98 2.43 -11.11
CA GLU A 31 -6.38 2.83 -10.90
C GLU A 31 -7.24 1.62 -10.50
N ALA A 32 -7.14 0.51 -11.25
CA ALA A 32 -7.83 -0.74 -10.91
C ALA A 32 -7.40 -1.27 -9.53
N TRP A 33 -6.12 -1.11 -9.16
CA TRP A 33 -5.66 -1.47 -7.82
C TRP A 33 -6.27 -0.59 -6.74
N LEU A 34 -6.33 0.73 -6.96
CA LEU A 34 -6.95 1.67 -6.03
C LEU A 34 -8.45 1.35 -5.84
N GLU A 35 -9.16 1.09 -6.92
CA GLU A 35 -10.56 0.64 -6.87
C GLU A 35 -10.71 -0.64 -6.03
N LEU A 36 -9.85 -1.65 -6.25
CA LEU A 36 -9.87 -2.88 -5.47
C LEU A 36 -9.63 -2.61 -3.97
N LYS A 37 -8.71 -1.71 -3.62
CA LYS A 37 -8.46 -1.28 -2.23
C LYS A 37 -9.71 -0.64 -1.61
N LEU A 38 -10.39 0.24 -2.36
CA LEU A 38 -11.61 0.90 -1.89
C LEU A 38 -12.78 -0.09 -1.72
N GLU A 39 -12.95 -1.02 -2.67
CA GLU A 39 -13.95 -2.08 -2.58
C GLU A 39 -13.70 -3.02 -1.40
N HIS A 40 -12.44 -3.40 -1.17
CA HIS A 40 -12.06 -4.22 -0.02
C HIS A 40 -12.39 -3.51 1.30
N ALA A 41 -12.00 -2.24 1.44
CA ALA A 41 -12.32 -1.44 2.62
C ALA A 41 -13.83 -1.33 2.86
N ALA A 42 -14.62 -1.11 1.80
CA ALA A 42 -16.08 -1.10 1.88
C ALA A 42 -16.67 -2.47 2.25
N SER A 43 -16.07 -3.56 1.78
CA SER A 43 -16.44 -4.93 2.17
C SER A 43 -16.21 -5.19 3.66
N VAL A 44 -15.03 -4.83 4.17
CA VAL A 44 -14.67 -4.94 5.59
C VAL A 44 -15.63 -4.13 6.46
N ALA A 45 -15.97 -2.90 6.05
CA ALA A 45 -16.94 -2.07 6.77
C ALA A 45 -18.32 -2.74 6.83
N ARG A 46 -18.83 -3.30 5.72
CA ARG A 46 -20.12 -4.01 5.68
C ARG A 46 -20.14 -5.23 6.60
N PHE A 47 -19.08 -6.04 6.62
CA PHE A 47 -18.99 -7.20 7.53
C PHE A 47 -18.96 -6.77 9.00
N ARG A 48 -18.26 -5.67 9.30
CA ARG A 48 -18.23 -5.09 10.65
C ARG A 48 -19.63 -4.65 11.09
N GLU A 49 -20.35 -3.90 10.25
CA GLU A 49 -21.73 -3.47 10.52
C GLU A 49 -22.68 -4.66 10.70
N GLU A 50 -22.55 -5.68 9.85
CA GLU A 50 -23.39 -6.88 9.96
C GLU A 50 -23.13 -7.65 11.26
N ARG A 51 -21.86 -7.76 11.69
CA ARG A 51 -21.49 -8.36 12.98
C ARG A 51 -22.02 -7.56 14.16
N GLU A 52 -21.94 -6.23 14.11
CA GLU A 52 -22.50 -5.35 15.13
C GLU A 52 -24.03 -5.50 15.20
N ARG A 53 -24.72 -5.54 14.05
CA ARG A 53 -26.16 -5.81 13.96
C ARG A 53 -26.55 -7.16 14.55
N LEU A 54 -25.85 -8.24 14.21
CA LEU A 54 -26.11 -9.57 14.79
C LEU A 54 -25.87 -9.59 16.30
N THR A 55 -24.88 -8.83 16.78
CA THR A 55 -24.61 -8.70 18.21
C THR A 55 -25.73 -7.98 18.94
N GLN A 56 -26.25 -6.88 18.38
CA GLN A 56 -27.39 -6.14 18.93
C GLN A 56 -28.69 -6.95 18.89
N GLN A 57 -28.97 -7.66 17.79
CA GLN A 57 -30.13 -8.55 17.70
C GLN A 57 -30.05 -9.69 18.73
N GLY A 58 -28.87 -10.28 18.90
CA GLY A 58 -28.64 -11.31 19.91
C GLY A 58 -28.83 -10.80 21.33
N SER A 59 -28.25 -9.63 21.67
CA SER A 59 -28.42 -9.05 23.01
C SER A 59 -29.85 -8.65 23.30
N PHE A 60 -30.58 -8.12 22.31
CA PHE A 60 -32.00 -7.79 22.43
C PHE A 60 -32.84 -9.05 22.66
N LEU A 61 -32.66 -10.11 21.87
CA LEU A 61 -33.42 -11.35 22.01
C LEU A 61 -33.17 -12.00 23.39
N LEU A 62 -31.91 -12.08 23.82
CA LEU A 62 -31.56 -12.61 25.15
C LEU A 62 -32.13 -11.72 26.27
N GLY A 63 -32.04 -10.40 26.12
CA GLY A 63 -32.60 -9.44 27.08
C GLY A 63 -34.13 -9.51 27.17
N ALA A 64 -34.82 -9.64 26.04
CA ALA A 64 -36.27 -9.75 25.96
C ALA A 64 -36.77 -11.03 26.63
N VAL A 65 -36.06 -12.15 26.44
CA VAL A 65 -36.44 -13.41 27.09
C VAL A 65 -36.16 -13.40 28.59
N ARG A 66 -35.03 -12.79 29.04
CA ARG A 66 -34.79 -12.58 30.48
C ARG A 66 -35.85 -11.66 31.11
N ALA A 67 -36.21 -10.57 30.43
CA ALA A 67 -37.25 -9.64 30.89
C ALA A 67 -38.65 -10.27 30.91
N ALA A 68 -38.91 -11.28 30.05
CA ALA A 68 -40.13 -12.07 30.08
C ALA A 68 -40.19 -13.06 31.26
N GLY A 69 -39.18 -13.11 32.14
CA GLY A 69 -39.18 -13.92 33.36
C GLY A 69 -38.98 -15.41 33.11
N LEU A 70 -38.42 -15.77 31.96
CA LEU A 70 -38.22 -17.16 31.52
C LEU A 70 -36.86 -17.74 31.95
N GLU A 71 -36.31 -17.25 33.05
CA GLU A 71 -35.15 -17.90 33.67
C GLU A 71 -35.56 -19.22 34.32
N PRO A 72 -34.69 -20.25 34.31
CA PRO A 72 -34.95 -21.48 35.05
C PRO A 72 -34.94 -21.13 36.54
N SER A 73 -36.13 -20.98 37.13
CA SER A 73 -36.24 -20.81 38.58
C SER A 73 -35.74 -22.08 39.28
N ALA A 74 -34.80 -21.93 40.21
CA ALA A 74 -34.38 -22.97 41.15
C ALA A 74 -35.39 -23.19 42.29
N SER A 75 -36.61 -22.66 42.20
CA SER A 75 -37.65 -22.78 43.22
C SER A 75 -38.58 -23.97 42.98
N SER A 76 -38.66 -24.85 43.96
CA SER A 76 -39.49 -26.07 44.03
C SER A 76 -41.01 -25.82 44.18
N GLU A 77 -41.56 -24.74 43.64
CA GLU A 77 -43.01 -24.51 43.61
C GLU A 77 -43.56 -24.65 42.18
N PRO A 78 -44.66 -25.40 41.98
CA PRO A 78 -45.26 -25.63 40.67
C PRO A 78 -46.03 -24.39 40.21
N GLY A 79 -45.30 -23.32 39.89
CA GLY A 79 -45.78 -22.20 39.09
C GLY A 79 -45.54 -22.48 37.62
N LEU A 80 -46.53 -22.22 36.77
CA LEU A 80 -46.54 -22.41 35.31
C LEU A 80 -45.46 -21.55 34.61
N ALA A 81 -44.18 -21.91 34.72
CA ALA A 81 -43.19 -21.51 33.73
C ALA A 81 -43.35 -22.46 32.52
N PRO A 82 -43.67 -21.96 31.32
CA PRO A 82 -43.86 -22.83 30.18
C PRO A 82 -42.51 -23.44 29.77
N ALA A 83 -42.41 -24.77 29.78
CA ALA A 83 -41.22 -25.53 29.36
C ALA A 83 -40.71 -25.13 27.95
N SER A 84 -41.59 -24.58 27.11
CA SER A 84 -41.30 -24.09 25.76
C SER A 84 -40.34 -22.90 25.68
N ALA A 85 -40.14 -22.16 26.79
CA ALA A 85 -39.32 -20.97 26.80
C ALA A 85 -37.81 -21.25 26.84
N GLY A 86 -37.39 -22.28 27.57
CA GLY A 86 -36.00 -22.73 27.60
C GLY A 86 -35.57 -23.34 26.26
N ASP A 87 -36.47 -24.10 25.62
CA ASP A 87 -36.24 -24.62 24.27
C ASP A 87 -36.18 -23.50 23.23
N PHE A 88 -37.04 -22.48 23.34
CA PHE A 88 -36.97 -21.30 22.47
C PHE A 88 -35.65 -20.52 22.60
N LEU A 89 -35.15 -20.36 23.83
CA LEU A 89 -33.84 -19.75 24.08
C LEU A 89 -32.71 -20.54 23.44
N ARG A 90 -32.70 -21.85 23.67
CA ARG A 90 -31.67 -22.74 23.12
C ARG A 90 -31.71 -22.72 21.60
N ASP A 91 -32.88 -22.80 20.99
CA ASP A 91 -33.04 -22.71 19.53
C ASP A 91 -32.60 -21.35 18.98
N ALA A 92 -32.90 -20.26 19.69
CA ALA A 92 -32.47 -18.91 19.31
C ALA A 92 -30.96 -18.72 19.43
N GLU A 93 -30.33 -19.23 20.50
CA GLU A 93 -28.88 -19.23 20.69
C GLU A 93 -28.17 -20.08 19.64
N GLU A 94 -28.66 -21.29 19.37
CA GLU A 94 -28.14 -22.16 18.31
C GLU A 94 -28.28 -21.54 16.92
N LYS A 95 -29.40 -20.86 16.65
CA LYS A 95 -29.60 -20.16 15.36
C LYS A 95 -28.68 -18.96 15.23
N LEU A 96 -28.47 -18.21 16.30
CA LEU A 96 -27.55 -17.07 16.34
C LEU A 96 -26.09 -17.51 16.18
N ALA A 97 -25.69 -18.61 16.83
CA ALA A 97 -24.38 -19.22 16.66
C ALA A 97 -24.14 -19.63 15.21
N ARG A 98 -25.08 -20.38 14.61
CA ARG A 98 -25.04 -20.78 13.19
C ARG A 98 -24.95 -19.57 12.25
N THR A 99 -25.67 -18.50 12.54
CA THR A 99 -25.64 -17.27 11.72
C THR A 99 -24.30 -16.55 11.82
N ARG A 100 -23.69 -16.50 13.01
CA ARG A 100 -22.34 -15.93 13.21
C ARG A 100 -21.27 -16.75 12.51
N GLU A 101 -21.36 -18.07 12.57
CA GLU A 101 -20.45 -18.98 11.87
C GLU A 101 -20.56 -18.81 10.35
N ALA A 102 -21.78 -18.73 9.81
CA ALA A 102 -22.01 -18.47 8.39
C ALA A 102 -21.47 -17.11 7.95
N LEU A 103 -21.63 -16.06 8.77
CA LEU A 103 -21.05 -14.74 8.50
C LEU A 103 -19.52 -14.79 8.46
N SER A 104 -18.90 -15.44 9.45
CA SER A 104 -17.44 -15.62 9.52
C SER A 104 -16.89 -16.39 8.32
N ALA A 105 -17.58 -17.47 7.91
CA ALA A 105 -17.19 -18.23 6.73
C ALA A 105 -17.25 -17.38 5.45
N ARG A 106 -18.30 -16.57 5.29
CA ARG A 106 -18.44 -15.66 4.15
C ARG A 106 -17.40 -14.54 4.14
N GLU A 107 -17.08 -13.99 5.32
CA GLU A 107 -16.01 -12.99 5.49
C GLU A 107 -14.66 -13.59 5.06
N ALA A 108 -14.33 -14.80 5.53
CA ALA A 108 -13.09 -15.49 5.18
C ALA A 108 -13.00 -15.83 3.67
N GLU A 109 -14.08 -16.29 3.06
CA GLU A 109 -14.14 -16.54 1.61
C GLU A 109 -13.95 -15.26 0.79
N THR A 110 -14.61 -14.18 1.21
CA THR A 110 -14.49 -12.87 0.56
C THR A 110 -13.07 -12.31 0.68
N GLU A 111 -12.47 -12.42 1.88
CA GLU A 111 -11.09 -11.99 2.13
C GLU A 111 -10.09 -12.78 1.29
N ALA A 112 -10.26 -14.11 1.17
CA ALA A 112 -9.43 -14.93 0.32
C ALA A 112 -9.51 -14.51 -1.16
N GLY A 113 -10.70 -14.13 -1.63
CA GLY A 113 -10.90 -13.57 -2.97
C GLY A 113 -10.14 -12.26 -3.19
N TYR A 114 -10.24 -11.31 -2.24
CA TYR A 114 -9.48 -10.05 -2.30
C TYR A 114 -7.97 -10.28 -2.23
N ALA A 115 -7.49 -11.15 -1.34
CA ALA A 115 -6.07 -11.48 -1.22
C ALA A 115 -5.50 -12.05 -2.52
N SER A 116 -6.26 -12.93 -3.21
CA SER A 116 -5.89 -13.46 -4.52
C SER A 116 -5.86 -12.37 -5.60
N ALA A 117 -6.89 -11.52 -5.66
CA ALA A 117 -6.95 -10.42 -6.62
C ALA A 117 -5.81 -9.39 -6.41
N PHE A 118 -5.47 -9.06 -5.16
CA PHE A 118 -4.32 -8.21 -4.87
C PHE A 118 -3.01 -8.83 -5.32
N ALA A 119 -2.82 -10.14 -5.14
CA ALA A 119 -1.62 -10.83 -5.61
C ALA A 119 -1.52 -10.79 -7.16
N GLU A 120 -2.63 -11.02 -7.86
CA GLU A 120 -2.67 -10.96 -9.33
C GLU A 120 -2.37 -9.55 -9.85
N ILE A 121 -2.98 -8.51 -9.26
CA ILE A 121 -2.73 -7.12 -9.66
C ILE A 121 -1.25 -6.75 -9.46
N ARG A 122 -0.67 -7.06 -8.30
CA ARG A 122 0.75 -6.75 -8.01
C ARG A 122 1.69 -7.44 -9.00
N ALA A 123 1.47 -8.73 -9.25
CA ALA A 123 2.26 -9.50 -10.21
C ALA A 123 2.15 -8.91 -11.62
N THR A 124 0.94 -8.52 -12.03
CA THR A 124 0.68 -7.92 -13.34
C THR A 124 1.34 -6.55 -13.49
N LEU A 125 1.24 -5.68 -12.47
CA LEU A 125 1.89 -4.37 -12.47
C LEU A 125 3.41 -4.48 -12.53
N LYS A 126 3.99 -5.41 -11.76
CA LYS A 126 5.42 -5.70 -11.78
C LYS A 126 5.88 -6.17 -13.16
N ASP A 127 5.18 -7.14 -13.75
CA ASP A 127 5.50 -7.65 -15.08
C ASP A 127 5.38 -6.55 -16.15
N ARG A 128 4.33 -5.72 -16.09
CA ARG A 128 4.19 -4.55 -16.96
C ARG A 128 5.33 -3.56 -16.82
N ALA A 129 5.74 -3.22 -15.60
CA ALA A 129 6.84 -2.31 -15.35
C ALA A 129 8.16 -2.87 -15.93
N LEU A 130 8.39 -4.17 -15.78
CA LEU A 130 9.55 -4.85 -16.37
C LEU A 130 9.52 -4.85 -17.91
N ARG A 131 8.35 -5.08 -18.52
CA ARG A 131 8.16 -4.96 -19.98
C ARG A 131 8.33 -3.53 -20.48
N HIS A 132 7.84 -2.54 -19.73
CA HIS A 132 8.08 -1.13 -20.07
C HIS A 132 9.58 -0.82 -20.03
N LEU A 133 10.30 -1.25 -19.00
CA LEU A 133 11.75 -1.06 -18.88
C LEU A 133 12.58 -1.77 -19.97
N SER A 134 12.05 -2.79 -20.65
CA SER A 134 12.77 -3.46 -21.73
C SER A 134 12.71 -2.71 -23.06
N VAL A 135 11.73 -1.82 -23.22
CA VAL A 135 11.51 -1.03 -24.45
C VAL A 135 11.78 0.46 -24.23
N HIS A 136 11.47 0.99 -23.05
CA HIS A 136 11.59 2.40 -22.68
C HIS A 136 12.67 2.59 -21.63
N ARG A 137 13.55 3.56 -21.86
CA ARG A 137 14.62 3.93 -20.95
C ARG A 137 14.21 5.21 -20.22
N PRO A 138 14.07 5.20 -18.88
CA PRO A 138 13.85 6.42 -18.11
C PRO A 138 14.94 7.46 -18.42
N ARG A 139 14.54 8.68 -18.75
CA ARG A 139 15.47 9.80 -18.95
C ARG A 139 15.64 10.59 -17.67
N LEU A 140 16.91 10.82 -17.29
CA LEU A 140 17.30 11.58 -16.11
C LEU A 140 18.27 12.69 -16.51
N THR A 141 18.12 13.87 -15.93
CA THR A 141 19.08 14.97 -16.02
C THR A 141 19.68 15.19 -14.65
N LEU A 142 20.98 14.97 -14.49
CA LEU A 142 21.72 15.18 -13.24
C LEU A 142 22.33 16.57 -13.21
N LEU A 143 21.88 17.37 -12.24
CA LEU A 143 22.35 18.71 -11.96
C LEU A 143 23.33 18.65 -10.78
N LEU A 144 24.57 19.08 -11.02
CA LEU A 144 25.61 19.15 -9.99
C LEU A 144 25.84 20.59 -9.56
N ARG A 145 25.68 20.88 -8.27
CA ARG A 145 26.09 22.15 -7.68
C ARG A 145 27.23 21.93 -6.68
N ARG A 146 28.39 22.54 -6.91
CA ARG A 146 29.52 22.47 -5.97
C ARG A 146 29.31 23.38 -4.76
N VAL A 147 29.70 22.88 -3.59
CA VAL A 147 29.71 23.61 -2.31
C VAL A 147 31.14 23.58 -1.77
N GLY A 148 31.98 24.49 -2.28
CA GLY A 148 33.43 24.45 -2.03
C GLY A 148 34.15 23.39 -2.86
N ALA A 149 35.33 22.96 -2.40
CA ALA A 149 36.20 22.04 -3.15
C ALA A 149 35.81 20.56 -3.02
N GLU A 150 35.31 20.14 -1.86
CA GLU A 150 35.15 18.71 -1.50
C GLU A 150 33.70 18.28 -1.25
N ARG A 151 32.73 19.17 -1.50
CA ARG A 151 31.31 18.89 -1.26
C ARG A 151 30.43 19.34 -2.42
N SER A 152 29.30 18.69 -2.58
CA SER A 152 28.31 19.01 -3.61
C SER A 152 26.90 18.73 -3.13
N ILE A 153 25.96 19.39 -3.79
CA ILE A 153 24.53 19.07 -3.75
C ILE A 153 24.18 18.56 -5.14
N LEU A 154 23.46 17.44 -5.19
CA LEU A 154 23.00 16.83 -6.43
C LEU A 154 21.49 16.92 -6.51
N HIS A 155 21.00 17.27 -7.70
CA HIS A 155 19.58 17.20 -8.02
C HIS A 155 19.37 16.40 -9.30
N LEU A 156 18.23 15.72 -9.40
CA LEU A 156 17.69 15.28 -10.68
C LEU A 156 16.55 16.20 -11.08
N GLU A 157 16.39 16.45 -12.38
CA GLU A 157 15.14 17.03 -12.88
C GLU A 157 13.95 16.17 -12.48
N ARG A 158 12.81 16.82 -12.19
CA ARG A 158 11.58 16.13 -11.86
C ARG A 158 11.11 15.26 -13.03
N VAL A 159 10.79 14.01 -12.72
CA VAL A 159 10.21 13.06 -13.67
C VAL A 159 8.68 12.97 -13.54
N SER A 160 8.00 12.49 -14.57
CA SER A 160 6.53 12.38 -14.61
C SER A 160 6.06 11.16 -15.43
N GLY A 161 4.74 10.98 -15.50
CA GLY A 161 4.09 9.83 -16.15
C GLY A 161 4.46 8.52 -15.47
N ASP A 162 4.77 7.50 -16.26
CA ASP A 162 5.20 6.18 -15.77
C ASP A 162 6.59 6.19 -15.12
N THR A 163 7.41 7.19 -15.41
CA THR A 163 8.84 7.22 -15.06
C THR A 163 9.13 6.98 -13.57
N PRO A 164 8.41 7.58 -12.60
CA PRO A 164 8.58 7.28 -11.18
C PRO A 164 8.43 5.78 -10.84
N VAL A 165 7.43 5.10 -11.41
CA VAL A 165 7.20 3.67 -11.19
C VAL A 165 8.35 2.86 -11.79
N LEU A 166 8.77 3.20 -13.01
CA LEU A 166 9.89 2.53 -13.70
C LEU A 166 11.21 2.69 -12.94
N LEU A 167 11.49 3.87 -12.39
CA LEU A 167 12.67 4.12 -11.56
C LEU A 167 12.61 3.35 -10.24
N CYS A 168 11.46 3.30 -9.59
CA CYS A 168 11.27 2.49 -8.38
C CYS A 168 11.56 1.02 -8.65
N MET A 169 11.01 0.48 -9.75
CA MET A 169 11.27 -0.89 -10.21
C MET A 169 12.75 -1.10 -10.53
N LEU A 170 13.37 -0.17 -11.26
CA LEU A 170 14.78 -0.28 -11.65
C LEU A 170 15.73 -0.26 -10.45
N PHE A 171 15.49 0.61 -9.47
CA PHE A 171 16.38 0.81 -8.32
C PHE A 171 16.16 -0.21 -7.21
N THR A 172 14.94 -0.75 -7.08
CA THR A 172 14.59 -1.59 -5.94
C THR A 172 14.11 -2.99 -6.30
N GLY A 173 13.83 -3.26 -7.58
CA GLY A 173 13.17 -4.48 -8.05
C GLY A 173 11.70 -4.61 -7.64
N ARG A 174 11.07 -3.51 -7.16
CA ARG A 174 9.74 -3.48 -6.54
C ARG A 174 8.89 -2.34 -7.07
N ILE A 175 7.59 -2.47 -6.90
CA ILE A 175 6.63 -1.44 -7.32
C ILE A 175 6.25 -0.54 -6.13
N PRO A 176 5.98 0.75 -6.34
CA PRO A 176 5.35 1.59 -5.32
C PRO A 176 3.89 1.17 -5.11
N SER A 177 3.32 1.47 -3.95
CA SER A 177 1.91 1.20 -3.62
C SER A 177 0.92 2.13 -4.34
N ARG A 178 1.39 3.25 -4.89
CA ARG A 178 0.61 4.25 -5.63
C ARG A 178 1.37 4.72 -6.87
N TYR A 179 0.64 5.04 -7.94
CA TYR A 179 1.21 5.53 -9.20
C TYR A 179 1.91 6.89 -9.04
N GLY A 180 1.21 7.86 -8.46
CA GLY A 180 1.72 9.22 -8.25
C GLY A 180 2.64 9.41 -7.03
N PHE A 181 3.14 8.33 -6.43
CA PHE A 181 3.80 8.37 -5.11
C PHE A 181 4.94 9.40 -5.01
N LEU A 182 5.76 9.54 -6.05
CA LEU A 182 6.93 10.44 -6.03
C LEU A 182 6.52 11.92 -6.09
N LEU A 183 5.37 12.22 -6.66
CA LEU A 183 4.89 13.60 -6.83
C LEU A 183 3.99 14.05 -5.68
N ASP A 184 3.71 13.17 -4.73
CA ASP A 184 2.89 13.46 -3.56
C ASP A 184 3.76 14.06 -2.43
N ASP A 185 3.67 15.38 -2.29
CA ASP A 185 4.30 16.16 -1.23
C ASP A 185 3.32 16.57 -0.12
N SER A 186 2.13 15.95 -0.07
CA SER A 186 1.10 16.31 0.90
C SER A 186 1.53 16.01 2.35
N THR A 187 1.14 16.90 3.25
CA THR A 187 1.30 16.74 4.70
C THR A 187 0.05 17.23 5.41
N GLU A 188 -0.36 16.54 6.47
CA GLU A 188 -1.46 16.96 7.35
C GLU A 188 -1.00 18.01 8.37
N ASP A 189 0.32 18.05 8.63
CA ASP A 189 0.94 18.99 9.56
C ASP A 189 2.03 19.78 8.82
N VAL A 190 1.82 21.09 8.70
CA VAL A 190 2.75 22.02 8.04
C VAL A 190 4.01 22.31 8.87
N ALA A 191 3.99 22.00 10.17
CA ALA A 191 5.15 22.12 11.05
C ALA A 191 6.13 20.95 10.89
N LEU A 192 5.69 19.86 10.26
CA LEU A 192 6.48 18.67 10.03
C LEU A 192 6.82 18.50 8.55
N PRO A 193 7.98 17.90 8.22
CA PRO A 193 8.22 17.47 6.85
C PRO A 193 7.16 16.42 6.42
N PRO A 194 6.83 16.37 5.11
CA PRO A 194 5.95 15.33 4.57
C PRO A 194 6.42 13.94 4.98
N ALA A 195 5.47 13.09 5.36
CA ALA A 195 5.77 11.72 5.75
C ALA A 195 6.29 10.95 4.53
N PRO A 196 7.44 10.26 4.60
CA PRO A 196 7.99 9.51 3.48
C PRO A 196 7.25 8.19 3.20
N LEU A 197 6.27 7.81 4.04
CA LEU A 197 5.49 6.58 3.89
C LEU A 197 3.98 6.85 3.98
N TYR A 198 3.19 6.09 3.22
CA TYR A 198 1.72 6.13 3.29
C TYR A 198 1.19 5.31 4.49
N PRO A 199 0.48 5.93 5.46
CA PRO A 199 -0.12 5.19 6.59
C PRO A 199 -1.15 4.14 6.13
N GLU A 200 -1.90 4.44 5.07
CA GLU A 200 -2.99 3.58 4.57
C GLU A 200 -2.48 2.30 3.90
N GLU A 201 -1.17 2.19 3.68
CA GLU A 201 -0.54 1.05 3.00
C GLU A 201 0.16 0.13 4.03
N GLY A 202 -0.45 -0.05 5.20
CA GLY A 202 0.02 -0.97 6.24
C GLY A 202 1.17 -0.42 7.11
N VAL A 203 1.33 0.90 7.16
CA VAL A 203 2.35 1.56 8.00
C VAL A 203 1.68 2.06 9.27
N ALA A 204 2.19 1.66 10.44
CA ALA A 204 1.64 2.12 11.70
C ALA A 204 1.74 3.66 11.80
N PRO A 205 0.76 4.37 12.41
CA PRO A 205 0.75 5.84 12.45
C PRO A 205 2.03 6.48 13.04
N GLY A 206 2.67 5.81 14.01
CA GLY A 206 3.94 6.26 14.59
C GLY A 206 5.17 6.06 13.69
N ASP A 207 5.05 5.20 12.67
CA ASP A 207 6.17 4.73 11.84
C ASP A 207 6.17 5.37 10.45
N VAL A 208 5.25 6.31 10.16
CA VAL A 208 5.17 6.98 8.84
C VAL A 208 6.35 7.92 8.57
N ARG A 209 7.06 8.34 9.62
CA ARG A 209 8.28 9.17 9.59
C ARG A 209 9.45 8.45 10.23
N PRO A 210 9.90 7.32 9.66
CA PRO A 210 11.05 6.61 10.19
C PRO A 210 12.30 7.47 10.05
N ASP A 211 13.25 7.27 10.96
CA ASP A 211 14.61 7.76 10.80
C ASP A 211 15.31 7.06 9.61
N ALA A 212 16.53 7.49 9.27
CA ALA A 212 17.21 6.93 8.11
C ALA A 212 17.49 5.43 8.22
N ALA A 213 17.90 4.95 9.40
CA ALA A 213 18.20 3.54 9.62
C ALA A 213 16.95 2.66 9.52
N ALA A 214 15.84 3.09 10.12
CA ALA A 214 14.55 2.41 10.05
C ALA A 214 13.99 2.40 8.63
N LEU A 215 14.16 3.50 7.87
CA LEU A 215 13.75 3.55 6.47
C LEU A 215 14.56 2.58 5.60
N VAL A 216 15.88 2.53 5.79
CA VAL A 216 16.76 1.56 5.11
C VAL A 216 16.31 0.14 5.42
N ALA A 217 16.08 -0.18 6.69
CA ALA A 217 15.64 -1.50 7.13
C ALA A 217 14.30 -1.88 6.46
N ARG A 218 13.33 -0.95 6.43
CA ARG A 218 12.04 -1.17 5.78
C ARG A 218 12.18 -1.41 4.27
N VAL A 219 12.98 -0.58 3.59
CA VAL A 219 13.27 -0.76 2.17
C VAL A 219 14.10 -2.03 1.93
N ARG A 220 14.81 -2.60 2.91
CA ARG A 220 15.52 -3.89 2.71
C ARG A 220 14.69 -5.12 3.07
N ALA A 221 13.70 -4.99 3.94
CA ALA A 221 12.91 -6.10 4.47
C ALA A 221 12.09 -6.91 3.43
N GLY A 222 12.06 -6.47 2.16
CA GLY A 222 11.84 -7.39 1.05
C GLY A 222 10.39 -7.62 0.62
N GLU A 223 9.47 -6.72 0.92
CA GLU A 223 8.13 -6.78 0.35
C GLU A 223 8.12 -6.39 -1.13
N GLU A 224 7.23 -6.99 -1.92
CA GLU A 224 7.09 -6.70 -3.37
C GLU A 224 6.62 -5.27 -3.66
N VAL A 225 5.95 -4.65 -2.67
CA VAL A 225 5.36 -3.31 -2.75
C VAL A 225 6.01 -2.41 -1.72
N LEU A 226 6.33 -1.19 -2.12
CA LEU A 226 6.87 -0.18 -1.22
C LEU A 226 5.83 0.93 -0.96
N PRO A 227 5.47 1.21 0.31
CA PRO A 227 4.50 2.23 0.67
C PRO A 227 5.12 3.64 0.69
N LEU A 228 5.89 3.99 -0.34
CA LEU A 228 6.68 5.22 -0.41
C LEU A 228 5.80 6.43 -0.72
N LYS A 229 6.18 7.59 -0.22
CA LYS A 229 5.57 8.89 -0.51
C LYS A 229 6.64 9.96 -0.69
N GLY A 230 6.55 10.72 -1.79
CA GLY A 230 7.42 11.85 -2.09
C GLY A 230 8.91 11.51 -2.29
N MET A 231 9.29 10.25 -2.45
CA MET A 231 10.71 9.88 -2.61
C MET A 231 10.94 8.58 -3.37
N LEU A 232 12.13 8.44 -3.98
CA LEU A 232 12.65 7.19 -4.57
C LEU A 232 13.89 6.71 -3.79
N PRO A 233 13.92 5.48 -3.27
CA PRO A 233 15.10 4.92 -2.63
C PRO A 233 16.08 4.34 -3.65
N LEU A 234 17.37 4.41 -3.34
CA LEU A 234 18.45 3.85 -4.17
C LEU A 234 19.60 3.35 -3.29
N SER A 235 19.88 2.04 -3.34
CA SER A 235 21.08 1.46 -2.73
C SER A 235 22.23 1.43 -3.75
N ILE A 236 23.40 1.93 -3.37
CA ILE A 236 24.59 1.94 -4.22
C ILE A 236 25.71 1.16 -3.53
N PRO A 237 26.21 0.07 -4.13
CA PRO A 237 27.33 -0.69 -3.58
C PRO A 237 28.61 0.16 -3.42
N ARG A 238 29.27 -0.01 -2.27
CA ARG A 238 30.57 0.56 -1.94
C ARG A 238 31.69 -0.40 -2.35
N PRO A 239 32.88 0.14 -2.72
CA PRO A 239 34.09 -0.67 -2.80
C PRO A 239 34.38 -1.25 -1.40
N GLY A 240 34.20 -2.56 -1.21
CA GLY A 240 34.36 -3.22 0.11
C GLY A 240 33.16 -4.06 0.56
N GLY A 241 32.04 -4.02 -0.17
CA GLY A 241 30.92 -4.96 0.00
C GLY A 241 29.70 -4.39 0.75
N ASP A 242 29.84 -3.26 1.41
CA ASP A 242 28.70 -2.53 1.97
C ASP A 242 27.94 -1.75 0.88
N GLU A 243 26.82 -1.10 1.23
CA GLU A 243 26.11 -0.17 0.36
C GLU A 243 25.87 1.16 1.08
N ASP A 244 25.83 2.24 0.31
CA ASP A 244 25.18 3.48 0.73
C ASP A 244 23.71 3.45 0.36
N PHE A 245 22.88 4.03 1.20
CA PHE A 245 21.48 4.24 0.90
C PHE A 245 21.23 5.71 0.61
N PHE A 246 20.79 5.98 -0.60
CA PHE A 246 20.33 7.29 -1.04
C PHE A 246 18.81 7.31 -1.13
N ARG A 247 18.25 8.51 -0.99
CA ARG A 247 16.88 8.79 -1.42
C ARG A 247 16.86 10.02 -2.32
N LEU A 248 16.02 9.96 -3.34
CA LEU A 248 15.70 11.09 -4.20
C LEU A 248 14.40 11.68 -3.68
N LEU A 249 14.51 12.74 -2.90
CA LEU A 249 13.39 13.39 -2.25
C LEU A 249 12.78 14.43 -3.18
N GLN A 250 11.48 14.36 -3.40
CA GLN A 250 10.75 15.38 -4.14
C GLN A 250 10.82 16.71 -3.41
N ARG A 251 11.39 17.72 -4.08
CA ARG A 251 11.40 19.11 -3.62
C ARG A 251 11.15 20.01 -4.81
N GLY A 252 9.89 20.45 -4.98
CA GLY A 252 9.44 21.46 -5.98
C GLY A 252 10.26 21.55 -7.27
N ALA A 253 9.83 21.08 -8.44
CA ALA A 253 10.62 21.05 -9.69
C ALA A 253 11.89 20.16 -9.75
N VAL A 254 12.49 19.74 -8.63
CA VAL A 254 13.61 18.79 -8.64
C VAL A 254 13.41 17.61 -7.69
N LEU A 255 14.21 16.56 -7.88
CA LEU A 255 14.45 15.51 -6.90
C LEU A 255 15.82 15.76 -6.24
N GLU A 256 15.83 16.08 -4.96
CA GLU A 256 17.06 16.28 -4.20
C GLU A 256 17.66 14.94 -3.77
N VAL A 257 18.95 14.76 -4.01
CA VAL A 257 19.67 13.55 -3.57
C VAL A 257 20.11 13.71 -2.13
N GLU A 258 19.63 12.81 -1.27
CA GLU A 258 20.06 12.73 0.12
C GLU A 258 20.67 11.35 0.42
N VAL A 259 21.73 11.31 1.23
CA VAL A 259 22.38 10.07 1.70
C VAL A 259 22.05 9.82 3.17
N ALA A 260 21.84 8.56 3.53
CA ALA A 260 21.67 8.15 4.92
C ALA A 260 22.98 8.30 5.72
N ASP A 261 22.90 8.91 6.89
CA ASP A 261 23.98 9.06 7.86
C ASP A 261 23.47 8.84 9.28
N GLY A 262 23.77 7.65 9.81
CA GLY A 262 23.22 7.20 11.08
C GLY A 262 21.68 7.24 11.05
N ALA A 263 21.09 8.06 11.92
CA ALA A 263 19.65 8.25 12.01
C ALA A 263 19.09 9.35 11.06
N SER A 264 19.96 10.07 10.34
CA SER A 264 19.56 11.26 9.57
C SER A 264 19.81 11.11 8.07
N PHE A 265 19.24 12.00 7.27
CA PHE A 265 19.56 12.17 5.86
C PHE A 265 20.27 13.51 5.64
N ARG A 266 21.23 13.54 4.73
CA ARG A 266 21.98 14.75 4.36
C ARG A 266 21.98 14.96 2.85
N ASN A 267 21.77 16.21 2.41
CA ASN A 267 21.81 16.62 1.00
C ASN A 267 23.16 17.23 0.58
N VAL A 268 24.01 17.62 1.53
CA VAL A 268 25.40 18.01 1.25
C VAL A 268 26.26 16.76 1.27
N LEU A 269 26.58 16.27 0.09
CA LEU A 269 27.36 15.07 -0.13
C LEU A 269 28.85 15.41 -0.14
N SER A 270 29.65 14.49 0.38
CA SER A 270 31.09 14.46 0.11
C SER A 270 31.35 14.23 -1.38
N ARG A 271 32.57 14.55 -1.81
CA ARG A 271 33.04 14.24 -3.16
C ARG A 271 32.87 12.75 -3.51
N GLU A 272 33.25 11.85 -2.60
CA GLU A 272 33.17 10.42 -2.85
C GLU A 272 31.73 9.92 -2.99
N GLU A 273 30.82 10.37 -2.12
CA GLU A 273 29.38 10.04 -2.21
C GLU A 273 28.78 10.56 -3.53
N SER A 274 29.16 11.77 -3.94
CA SER A 274 28.69 12.39 -5.19
C SER A 274 29.19 11.65 -6.43
N GLU A 275 30.48 11.33 -6.47
CA GLU A 275 31.10 10.56 -7.56
C GLU A 275 30.52 9.14 -7.63
N ARG A 276 30.22 8.53 -6.47
CA ARG A 276 29.59 7.21 -6.39
C ARG A 276 28.16 7.21 -6.91
N PHE A 277 27.36 8.22 -6.54
CA PHE A 277 26.01 8.40 -7.05
C PHE A 277 26.00 8.63 -8.58
N ALA A 278 26.78 9.60 -9.06
CA ALA A 278 26.90 9.88 -10.49
C ALA A 278 27.45 8.68 -11.27
N GLY A 279 28.44 7.99 -10.72
CA GLY A 279 29.03 6.77 -11.28
C GLY A 279 28.02 5.61 -11.39
N HIS A 280 27.11 5.48 -10.43
CA HIS A 280 26.02 4.51 -10.51
C HIS A 280 25.05 4.82 -11.65
N LEU A 281 24.61 6.08 -11.79
CA LEU A 281 23.75 6.47 -12.90
C LEU A 281 24.46 6.30 -14.26
N LEU A 282 25.74 6.65 -14.34
CA LEU A 282 26.56 6.41 -15.53
C LEU A 282 26.62 4.92 -15.89
N ARG A 283 26.77 4.03 -14.91
CA ARG A 283 26.73 2.57 -15.13
C ARG A 283 25.38 2.13 -15.70
N LEU A 284 24.27 2.68 -15.21
CA LEU A 284 22.93 2.39 -15.76
C LEU A 284 22.79 2.91 -17.20
N LYS A 285 23.32 4.10 -17.52
CA LYS A 285 23.36 4.61 -18.90
C LYS A 285 24.18 3.73 -19.83
N LEU A 286 25.40 3.36 -19.40
CA LEU A 286 26.31 2.52 -20.20
C LEU A 286 25.76 1.11 -20.43
N SER A 287 24.94 0.58 -19.51
CA SER A 287 24.22 -0.68 -19.68
C SER A 287 22.88 -0.53 -20.43
N GLY A 288 22.57 0.67 -20.93
CA GLY A 288 21.35 0.94 -21.69
C GLY A 288 20.06 0.85 -20.88
N ARG A 289 20.13 1.00 -19.56
CA ARG A 289 18.97 0.91 -18.64
C ARG A 289 18.26 2.24 -18.45
N ILE A 290 18.98 3.35 -18.60
CA ILE A 290 18.46 4.72 -18.54
C ILE A 290 19.08 5.57 -19.66
N GLU A 291 18.46 6.71 -19.94
CA GLU A 291 19.11 7.85 -20.56
C GLU A 291 19.55 8.82 -19.46
N LEU A 292 20.76 9.35 -19.55
CA LEU A 292 21.31 10.26 -18.56
C LEU A 292 22.00 11.44 -19.24
N ASP A 293 21.55 12.63 -18.93
CA ASP A 293 22.24 13.89 -19.23
C ASP A 293 22.86 14.41 -17.94
N ILE A 294 24.05 15.01 -18.03
CA ILE A 294 24.77 15.55 -16.86
C ILE A 294 25.07 17.01 -17.16
N GLU A 295 24.53 17.89 -16.32
CA GLU A 295 24.71 19.32 -16.39
C GLU A 295 25.54 19.79 -15.19
N ALA A 296 26.63 20.48 -15.49
CA ALA A 296 27.39 21.19 -14.47
C ALA A 296 26.71 22.54 -14.23
N GLY A 297 26.19 22.73 -13.02
CA GLY A 297 25.65 24.00 -12.54
C GLY A 297 26.71 24.97 -12.04
#